data_AF-A0ABD5SDU9-F1
#
_entry.id   AF-A0ABD5SDU9-F1
#
_cell.length_a   1.000
_cell.length_b   1.000
_cell.length_c   1.000
_cell.angle_alpha   90.00
_cell.angle_beta   90.00
_cell.angle_gamma   90.00
#
_symmetry.space_group_name_H-M   'P 1'
#
loop_
_entity.id
_entity.type
_entity.pdbx_description
1 polymer ?
#
loop_
_entity_poly.entity_id
_entity_poly.type
_entity_poly.pdbx_seq_one_letter_code
_entity_poly.pdbx_strand_id
1 'polypeptide(L)'
;MEFLIEYGLFLAKTVTFLVAIAVIIGLIVGAGSKSKKDPEGQVEVRRLNDHYDDVKDLMQATLLDEDEYKASLKEEKKKQKAEAKAKKAALKLAAKSPASNEQAEQAKDAEKTEQRVFVINFDGDVRASATAALREEITAVLAIARPVDEVVVRLESGGGMVHSYGLAASQLQRITNASIPLTVCVDMVAAS
;
A
#
# COMPACT_ATOMS: atom_id res chain seq x y z
N MET A 1 -30.20 -47.20 -47.00
CA MET A 1 -29.19 -47.43 -45.94
C MET A 1 -28.16 -46.31 -45.86
N GLU A 2 -27.86 -45.60 -46.95
CA GLU A 2 -26.86 -44.52 -46.96
C GLU A 2 -27.20 -43.34 -46.04
N PHE A 3 -28.47 -42.94 -45.94
CA PHE A 3 -28.91 -41.85 -45.04
C PHE A 3 -28.64 -42.11 -43.55
N LEU A 4 -28.77 -43.36 -43.09
CA LEU A 4 -28.48 -43.73 -41.70
C LEU A 4 -26.98 -43.71 -41.41
N ILE A 5 -26.16 -44.08 -42.40
CA ILE A 5 -24.70 -44.05 -42.31
C ILE A 5 -24.20 -42.60 -42.32
N GLU A 6 -24.78 -41.76 -43.17
CA GLU A 6 -24.43 -40.35 -43.29
C GLU A 6 -24.85 -39.55 -42.04
N TYR A 7 -26.03 -39.83 -41.50
CA TYR A 7 -26.48 -39.28 -40.22
C TYR A 7 -25.65 -39.79 -39.04
N GLY A 8 -25.30 -41.09 -39.02
CA GLY A 8 -24.41 -41.67 -38.01
C GLY A 8 -23.01 -41.07 -38.04
N LEU A 9 -22.48 -40.79 -39.23
CA LEU A 9 -21.18 -40.12 -39.41
C LEU A 9 -21.24 -38.66 -38.97
N PHE A 10 -22.34 -37.95 -39.24
CA PHE A 10 -22.55 -36.59 -38.75
C PHE A 10 -22.64 -36.55 -37.22
N LEU A 11 -23.39 -37.46 -36.61
CA LEU A 11 -23.50 -37.60 -35.15
C LEU A 11 -22.14 -37.92 -34.52
N ALA A 12 -21.36 -38.83 -35.12
CA ALA A 12 -20.02 -39.14 -34.64
C ALA A 12 -19.11 -37.90 -34.67
N LYS A 13 -19.14 -37.13 -35.76
CA LYS A 13 -18.35 -35.89 -35.90
C LYS A 13 -18.72 -34.81 -34.89
N THR A 14 -20.01 -34.63 -34.59
CA THR A 14 -20.45 -33.63 -33.59
C THR A 14 -20.07 -34.05 -32.18
N VAL A 15 -20.21 -35.34 -31.85
CA VAL A 15 -19.77 -35.89 -30.56
C VAL A 15 -18.25 -35.77 -30.39
N THR A 16 -17.45 -36.11 -31.39
CA THR A 16 -15.98 -35.96 -31.30
C THR A 16 -15.56 -34.49 -31.18
N PHE A 17 -16.26 -33.58 -31.84
CA PHE A 17 -16.01 -32.15 -31.72
C PHE A 17 -16.33 -31.62 -30.30
N LEU A 18 -17.45 -32.05 -29.71
CA LEU A 18 -17.80 -31.68 -28.33
C LEU A 18 -16.81 -32.23 -27.31
N VAL A 19 -16.36 -33.48 -27.47
CA VAL A 19 -15.33 -34.08 -26.60
C VAL A 19 -14.01 -33.32 -26.73
N ALA A 20 -13.60 -32.96 -27.95
CA ALA A 20 -12.39 -32.18 -28.16
C ALA A 20 -12.44 -30.80 -27.45
N ILE A 21 -13.58 -30.11 -27.53
CA ILE A 21 -13.79 -28.85 -26.81
C ILE A 21 -13.73 -29.06 -25.29
N ALA A 22 -14.40 -30.08 -24.77
CA ALA A 22 -14.38 -30.39 -23.34
C ALA A 22 -12.97 -30.70 -22.82
N VAL A 23 -12.16 -31.41 -23.60
CA VAL A 23 -10.75 -31.69 -23.28
C VAL A 23 -9.93 -30.40 -23.29
N ILE A 24 -10.11 -29.52 -24.27
CA ILE A 24 -9.39 -28.23 -24.34
C ILE A 24 -9.76 -27.36 -23.14
N ILE A 25 -11.04 -27.25 -22.79
CA ILE A 25 -11.50 -26.51 -21.61
C ILE A 25 -10.93 -27.14 -20.33
N GLY A 26 -10.96 -28.48 -20.22
CA GLY A 26 -10.39 -29.21 -19.10
C GLY A 26 -8.89 -28.98 -18.93
N LEU A 27 -8.13 -28.89 -20.04
CA LEU A 27 -6.71 -28.57 -20.02
C LEU A 27 -6.45 -27.11 -19.60
N ILE A 28 -7.25 -26.16 -20.08
CA ILE A 28 -7.14 -24.74 -19.69
C ILE A 28 -7.44 -24.56 -18.20
N VAL A 29 -8.53 -25.16 -17.71
CA VAL A 29 -8.93 -25.08 -16.29
C VAL A 29 -7.96 -25.87 -15.41
N GLY A 30 -7.50 -27.05 -15.86
CA GLY A 30 -6.52 -27.88 -15.16
C GLY A 30 -5.12 -27.24 -15.05
N ALA A 31 -4.71 -26.50 -16.08
CA ALA A 31 -3.46 -25.71 -16.05
C ALA A 31 -3.60 -24.43 -15.19
N GLY A 32 -4.79 -23.82 -15.15
CA GLY A 32 -5.06 -22.59 -14.38
C GLY A 32 -5.36 -22.82 -12.89
N SER A 33 -5.70 -24.03 -12.47
CA SER A 33 -6.14 -24.34 -11.10
C SER A 33 -5.03 -24.82 -10.15
N LYS A 34 -3.82 -25.14 -10.66
CA LYS A 34 -2.72 -25.67 -9.84
C LYS A 34 -1.85 -24.63 -9.13
N SER A 35 -2.17 -23.34 -9.25
CA SER A 35 -1.39 -22.26 -8.60
C SER A 35 -2.20 -21.32 -7.73
N LYS A 36 -3.41 -21.69 -7.27
CA LYS A 36 -4.04 -21.03 -6.12
C LYS A 36 -3.54 -21.66 -4.81
N LYS A 37 -2.23 -21.61 -4.58
CA LYS A 37 -1.75 -21.24 -3.24
C LYS A 37 -2.02 -19.75 -3.18
N ASP A 38 -2.78 -19.28 -2.20
CA ASP A 38 -2.90 -17.84 -1.96
C ASP A 38 -1.50 -17.22 -2.07
N PRO A 39 -1.26 -16.29 -3.02
CA PRO A 39 0.00 -15.60 -3.06
C PRO A 39 0.15 -14.91 -1.70
N GLU A 40 1.27 -15.21 -1.05
CA GLU A 40 1.75 -14.58 0.16
C GLU A 40 1.46 -13.06 0.10
N GLY A 41 0.91 -12.53 1.20
CA GLY A 41 0.23 -11.24 1.26
C GLY A 41 0.93 -10.11 0.50
N GLN A 42 0.18 -9.43 -0.36
CA GLN A 42 0.63 -8.22 -1.03
C GLN A 42 0.56 -7.02 -0.06
N VAL A 43 1.62 -6.24 0.03
CA VAL A 43 1.62 -4.96 0.75
C VAL A 43 1.25 -3.86 -0.23
N GLU A 44 0.07 -3.25 -0.05
CA GLU A 44 -0.37 -2.10 -0.84
C GLU A 44 0.05 -0.80 -0.15
N VAL A 45 0.88 0.00 -0.81
CA VAL A 45 1.30 1.32 -0.30
C VAL A 45 0.52 2.41 -1.01
N ARG A 46 -0.26 3.19 -0.24
CA ARG A 46 -1.00 4.34 -0.75
C ARG A 46 -0.40 5.63 -0.22
N ARG A 47 -0.19 6.61 -1.10
CA ARG A 47 0.27 7.94 -0.71
C ARG A 47 -0.94 8.83 -0.41
N LEU A 48 -1.23 9.04 0.88
CA LEU A 48 -2.38 9.84 1.33
C LEU A 48 -2.32 11.29 0.81
N ASN A 49 -1.13 11.84 0.64
CA ASN A 49 -0.98 13.21 0.13
C ASN A 49 -1.61 13.39 -1.26
N ASP A 50 -1.49 12.39 -2.14
CA ASP A 50 -2.05 12.48 -3.49
C ASP A 50 -3.58 12.59 -3.44
N HIS A 51 -4.22 11.84 -2.56
CA HIS A 51 -5.67 11.93 -2.34
C HIS A 51 -6.10 13.30 -1.80
N TYR A 52 -5.37 13.85 -0.83
CA TYR A 52 -5.69 15.17 -0.28
C TYR A 52 -5.44 16.29 -1.28
N ASP A 53 -4.41 16.18 -2.12
CA ASP A 53 -4.14 17.11 -3.21
C ASP A 53 -5.29 17.10 -4.23
N ASP A 54 -5.80 15.91 -4.61
CA ASP A 54 -6.96 15.79 -5.52
C ASP A 54 -8.22 16.44 -4.93
N VAL A 55 -8.50 16.21 -3.65
CA VAL A 55 -9.67 16.80 -2.95
C VAL A 55 -9.53 18.32 -2.85
N LYS A 56 -8.32 18.81 -2.53
CA LYS A 56 -8.02 20.24 -2.47
C LYS A 56 -8.23 20.90 -3.83
N ASP A 57 -7.76 20.28 -4.90
CA ASP A 57 -7.89 20.80 -6.25
C ASP A 57 -9.35 20.90 -6.68
N LEU A 58 -10.18 19.90 -6.35
CA LEU A 58 -11.62 19.93 -6.60
C LEU A 58 -12.32 21.04 -5.82
N MET A 59 -11.99 21.19 -4.53
CA MET A 59 -12.53 22.27 -3.70
C MET A 59 -12.13 23.65 -4.23
N GLN A 60 -10.87 23.82 -4.65
CA GLN A 60 -10.41 25.07 -5.25
C GLN A 60 -11.10 25.37 -6.58
N ALA A 61 -11.30 24.37 -7.44
CA ALA A 61 -11.96 24.54 -8.73
C ALA A 61 -13.45 24.91 -8.61
N THR A 62 -14.08 24.56 -7.49
CA THR A 62 -15.51 24.86 -7.23
C THR A 62 -15.73 26.16 -6.50
N LEU A 63 -14.77 26.59 -5.67
CA LEU A 63 -14.89 27.78 -4.82
C LEU A 63 -14.25 29.04 -5.43
N LEU A 64 -13.24 28.89 -6.28
CA LEU A 64 -12.50 30.01 -6.88
C LEU A 64 -13.03 30.36 -8.26
N ASP A 65 -12.97 31.65 -8.61
CA ASP A 65 -13.21 32.11 -9.99
C ASP A 65 -12.10 31.60 -10.94
N GLU A 66 -12.40 31.53 -12.24
CA GLU A 66 -11.53 30.89 -13.25
C GLU A 66 -10.12 31.51 -13.29
N ASP A 67 -10.00 32.82 -13.07
CA ASP A 67 -8.73 33.55 -13.04
C ASP A 67 -7.92 33.28 -11.77
N GLU A 68 -8.59 33.14 -10.62
CA GLU A 68 -7.96 32.82 -9.33
C GLU A 68 -7.46 31.38 -9.30
N TYR A 69 -8.24 30.44 -9.84
CA TYR A 69 -7.83 29.04 -9.99
C TYR A 69 -6.62 28.89 -10.93
N LYS A 70 -6.60 29.62 -12.06
CA LYS A 70 -5.42 29.65 -12.94
C LYS A 70 -4.19 30.25 -12.26
N ALA A 71 -4.38 31.22 -11.36
CA ALA A 71 -3.30 31.82 -10.58
C ALA A 71 -2.74 30.83 -9.55
N SER A 72 -3.59 30.12 -8.80
CA SER A 72 -3.17 29.12 -7.80
C SER A 72 -2.39 27.98 -8.46
N LEU A 73 -2.88 27.43 -9.58
CA LEU A 73 -2.19 26.40 -10.35
C LEU A 73 -0.82 26.85 -10.87
N LYS A 74 -0.68 28.11 -11.28
CA LYS A 74 0.61 28.68 -11.72
C LYS A 74 1.58 28.82 -10.55
N GLU A 75 1.10 29.20 -9.37
CA GLU A 75 1.90 29.32 -8.16
C GLU A 75 2.40 27.95 -7.68
N GLU A 76 1.53 26.96 -7.63
CA GLU A 76 1.88 25.59 -7.24
C GLU A 76 2.89 24.97 -8.20
N LYS A 77 2.69 25.10 -9.52
CA LYS A 77 3.67 24.66 -10.52
C LYS A 77 5.03 25.34 -10.36
N LYS A 78 5.07 26.60 -9.92
CA LYS A 78 6.34 27.30 -9.61
C LYS A 78 6.98 26.73 -8.35
N LYS A 79 6.21 26.50 -7.28
CA LYS A 79 6.68 25.89 -6.03
C LYS A 79 7.23 24.48 -6.26
N GLN A 80 6.48 23.60 -6.92
CA GLN A 80 6.91 22.24 -7.25
C GLN A 80 8.19 22.23 -8.10
N LYS A 81 8.33 23.13 -9.07
CA LYS A 81 9.57 23.26 -9.86
C LYS A 81 10.76 23.74 -9.02
N ALA A 82 10.54 24.66 -8.09
CA ALA A 82 11.58 25.13 -7.17
C ALA A 82 12.01 24.01 -6.22
N GLU A 83 11.06 23.30 -5.60
CA GLU A 83 11.30 22.17 -4.71
C GLU A 83 11.99 21.01 -5.44
N ALA A 84 11.57 20.64 -6.65
CA ALA A 84 12.21 19.59 -7.43
C ALA A 84 13.66 19.96 -7.80
N LYS A 85 13.94 21.24 -8.09
CA LYS A 85 15.31 21.72 -8.31
C LYS A 85 16.14 21.68 -7.03
N ALA A 86 15.57 22.09 -5.90
CA ALA A 86 16.22 22.04 -4.59
C ALA A 86 16.52 20.60 -4.16
N LYS A 87 15.56 19.68 -4.27
CA LYS A 87 15.74 18.24 -4.00
C LYS A 87 16.83 17.63 -4.89
N LYS A 88 16.85 17.95 -6.20
CA LYS A 88 17.92 17.50 -7.11
C LYS A 88 19.29 18.08 -6.77
N ALA A 89 19.36 19.32 -6.27
CA ALA A 89 20.61 19.93 -5.83
C ALA A 89 21.11 19.30 -4.51
N ALA A 90 20.21 19.08 -3.54
CA ALA A 90 20.52 18.43 -2.26
C ALA A 90 21.00 16.99 -2.45
N LEU A 91 20.35 16.19 -3.30
CA LEU A 91 20.76 14.81 -3.62
C LEU A 91 22.16 14.76 -4.29
N LYS A 92 22.52 15.77 -5.10
CA LYS A 92 23.85 15.88 -5.72
C LYS A 92 24.95 16.30 -4.73
N LEU A 93 24.61 17.11 -3.73
CA LEU A 93 25.51 17.51 -2.65
C LEU A 93 25.76 16.35 -1.69
N ALA A 94 24.72 15.60 -1.33
CA ALA A 94 24.84 14.39 -0.50
C ALA A 94 25.69 13.29 -1.16
N ALA A 95 25.64 13.16 -2.49
CA ALA A 95 26.44 12.17 -3.22
C ALA A 95 27.93 12.53 -3.38
N LYS A 96 28.35 13.76 -3.04
CA LYS A 96 29.73 14.26 -3.25
C LYS A 96 30.57 14.37 -1.96
N SER A 97 30.00 14.12 -0.79
CA SER A 97 30.69 14.34 0.48
C SER A 97 30.74 13.07 1.35
N PRO A 98 31.76 12.21 1.20
CA PRO A 98 32.23 11.39 2.30
C PRO A 98 33.40 12.12 2.99
N ALA A 99 33.31 12.28 4.31
CA ALA A 99 34.37 12.72 5.23
C ALA A 99 34.67 14.24 5.32
N SER A 100 34.07 14.89 6.33
CA SER A 100 34.83 15.55 7.41
C SER A 100 33.90 15.93 8.57
N ASN A 101 34.41 15.74 9.78
CA ASN A 101 33.66 15.49 11.01
C ASN A 101 33.22 16.77 11.77
N GLU A 102 32.95 17.87 11.05
CA GLU A 102 32.69 19.19 11.68
C GLU A 102 31.42 19.91 11.16
N GLN A 103 30.55 19.21 10.43
CA GLN A 103 29.28 19.76 9.88
C GLN A 103 28.01 19.21 10.56
N ALA A 104 28.16 18.60 11.75
CA ALA A 104 27.06 17.95 12.47
C ALA A 104 25.96 18.90 12.98
N GLU A 105 26.19 20.22 12.99
CA GLU A 105 25.19 21.20 13.42
C GLU A 105 24.39 21.83 12.28
N GLN A 106 24.92 21.88 11.05
CA GLN A 106 24.19 22.37 9.87
C GLN A 106 23.43 21.26 9.12
N ALA A 107 23.77 20.00 9.38
CA ALA A 107 23.01 18.85 8.88
C ALA A 107 21.63 18.71 9.54
N LYS A 108 21.43 19.23 10.76
CA LYS A 108 20.13 19.13 11.48
C LYS A 108 18.98 19.87 10.80
N ASP A 109 19.27 20.92 10.02
CA ASP A 109 18.24 21.66 9.27
C ASP A 109 18.02 21.11 7.85
N ALA A 110 19.03 20.49 7.23
CA ALA A 110 18.91 19.83 5.92
C ALA A 110 18.38 18.38 6.00
N GLU A 111 18.56 17.72 7.16
CA GLU A 111 17.98 16.41 7.50
C GLU A 111 16.56 16.49 8.07
N LYS A 112 15.88 17.64 7.97
CA LYS A 112 14.43 17.65 7.70
C LYS A 112 14.15 17.10 6.29
N THR A 113 14.72 15.94 6.01
CA THR A 113 14.34 15.08 4.89
C THR A 113 12.96 14.58 5.24
N GLU A 114 11.95 15.41 4.94
CA GLU A 114 10.50 15.24 5.09
C GLU A 114 10.16 14.07 6.00
N GLN A 115 9.95 14.36 7.30
CA GLN A 115 9.48 13.36 8.26
C GLN A 115 8.29 12.63 7.65
N ARG A 116 8.42 11.32 7.47
CA ARG A 116 7.36 10.50 6.88
C ARG A 116 6.46 10.00 7.99
N VAL A 117 5.16 10.07 7.75
CA VAL A 117 4.18 9.46 8.61
C VAL A 117 3.65 8.22 7.92
N PHE A 118 3.86 7.05 8.53
CA PHE A 118 3.33 5.78 8.07
C PHE A 118 2.02 5.51 8.79
N VAL A 119 0.92 5.42 8.04
CA VAL A 119 -0.40 5.12 8.61
C VAL A 119 -0.72 3.65 8.38
N ILE A 120 -0.96 2.92 9.47
CA ILE A 120 -1.36 1.51 9.48
C ILE A 120 -2.78 1.41 10.00
N ASN A 121 -3.62 0.63 9.33
CA ASN A 121 -4.99 0.37 9.76
C ASN A 121 -5.06 -0.99 10.45
N PHE A 122 -5.53 -1.01 11.69
CA PHE A 122 -5.75 -2.24 12.44
C PHE A 122 -7.23 -2.39 12.78
N ASP A 123 -7.89 -3.29 12.07
CA ASP A 123 -9.27 -3.72 12.33
C ASP A 123 -9.25 -5.03 13.11
N GLY A 124 -9.48 -4.92 14.42
CA GLY A 124 -9.44 -6.01 15.37
C GLY A 124 -10.78 -6.71 15.51
N ASP A 125 -10.78 -8.01 15.23
CA ASP A 125 -11.89 -8.92 15.53
C ASP A 125 -11.64 -9.71 16.82
N VAL A 126 -12.64 -10.45 17.29
CA VAL A 126 -12.56 -11.24 18.54
C VAL A 126 -11.39 -12.23 18.56
N ARG A 127 -10.91 -12.66 17.37
CA ARG A 127 -9.81 -13.62 17.19
C ARG A 127 -8.46 -12.95 16.91
N ALA A 128 -8.41 -11.62 16.87
CA ALA A 128 -7.29 -10.80 16.42
C ALA A 128 -6.67 -11.28 15.09
N SER A 129 -7.49 -11.66 14.10
CA SER A 129 -7.04 -12.17 12.81
C SER A 129 -6.16 -11.18 12.04
N ALA A 130 -6.39 -9.88 12.23
CA ALA A 130 -5.60 -8.81 11.62
C ALA A 130 -4.15 -8.74 12.14
N THR A 131 -3.81 -9.45 13.22
CA THR A 131 -2.44 -9.47 13.77
C THR A 131 -1.42 -10.02 12.77
N ALA A 132 -1.83 -10.96 11.90
CA ALA A 132 -0.95 -11.49 10.87
C ALA A 132 -0.57 -10.42 9.84
N ALA A 133 -1.54 -9.64 9.37
CA ALA A 133 -1.31 -8.52 8.45
C ALA A 133 -0.47 -7.42 9.11
N LEU A 134 -0.83 -7.05 10.35
CA LEU A 134 -0.10 -6.07 11.15
C LEU A 134 1.40 -6.42 11.28
N ARG A 135 1.73 -7.70 11.49
CA ARG A 135 3.12 -8.16 11.56
C ARG A 135 3.88 -7.87 10.27
N GLU A 136 3.29 -8.17 9.11
CA GLU A 136 3.94 -7.96 7.81
C GLU A 136 4.08 -6.47 7.51
N GLU A 137 3.04 -5.68 7.77
CA GLU A 137 3.05 -4.22 7.58
C GLU A 137 4.10 -3.54 8.46
N ILE A 138 4.16 -3.88 9.75
CA ILE A 138 5.19 -3.35 10.66
C ILE A 138 6.58 -3.78 10.21
N THR A 139 6.76 -5.00 9.70
CA THR A 139 8.05 -5.45 9.17
C THR A 139 8.46 -4.64 7.94
N ALA A 140 7.53 -4.36 7.03
CA ALA A 140 7.77 -3.52 5.87
C ALA A 140 8.12 -2.07 6.25
N VAL A 141 7.42 -1.49 7.23
CA VAL A 141 7.72 -0.14 7.74
C VAL A 141 9.10 -0.11 8.40
N LEU A 142 9.40 -1.05 9.30
CA LEU A 142 10.70 -1.11 9.99
C LEU A 142 11.89 -1.31 9.06
N ALA A 143 11.68 -1.89 7.87
CA ALA A 143 12.74 -2.07 6.87
C ALA A 143 13.21 -0.75 6.23
N ILE A 144 12.39 0.30 6.25
CA ILE A 144 12.62 1.57 5.53
C ILE A 144 12.57 2.78 6.47
N ALA A 145 11.83 2.71 7.58
CA ALA A 145 11.61 3.81 8.51
C ALA A 145 12.89 4.23 9.22
N ARG A 146 13.05 5.54 9.39
CA ARG A 146 14.14 6.15 10.15
C ARG A 146 13.63 6.57 11.54
N PRO A 147 14.52 6.78 12.53
CA PRO A 147 14.11 7.23 13.87
C PRO A 147 13.40 8.60 13.90
N VAL A 148 13.49 9.38 12.82
CA VAL A 148 12.82 10.68 12.67
C VAL A 148 11.42 10.59 12.07
N ASP A 149 11.06 9.43 11.51
CA ASP A 149 9.75 9.16 10.91
C ASP A 149 8.77 8.73 12.02
N GLU A 150 7.46 8.81 11.78
CA GLU A 150 6.41 8.45 12.75
C GLU A 150 5.52 7.34 12.21
N VAL A 151 5.08 6.42 13.08
CA VAL A 151 4.07 5.41 12.74
C VAL A 151 2.78 5.71 13.49
N VAL A 152 1.69 5.89 12.73
CA VAL A 152 0.34 6.09 13.26
C VAL A 152 -0.45 4.80 13.01
N VAL A 153 -0.98 4.21 14.07
CA VAL A 153 -1.86 3.04 13.98
C VAL A 153 -3.28 3.48 14.27
N ARG A 154 -4.15 3.36 13.26
CA ARG A 154 -5.59 3.55 13.39
C ARG A 154 -6.22 2.26 13.89
N LEU A 155 -6.56 2.25 15.16
CA LEU A 155 -7.13 1.13 15.88
C LEU A 155 -8.65 1.21 15.85
N GLU A 156 -9.26 0.16 15.34
CA GLU A 156 -10.68 -0.14 15.49
C GLU A 156 -10.79 -1.57 16.01
N SER A 157 -11.31 -1.76 17.22
CA SER A 157 -11.41 -3.08 17.84
C SER A 157 -12.49 -3.08 18.91
N GLY A 158 -13.48 -3.96 18.75
CA GLY A 158 -14.52 -4.23 19.76
C GLY A 158 -14.03 -5.07 20.95
N GLY A 159 -12.76 -5.51 20.91
CA GLY A 159 -12.16 -6.38 21.91
C GLY A 159 -12.30 -7.86 21.57
N GLY A 160 -11.68 -8.72 22.38
CA GLY A 160 -11.67 -10.15 22.13
C GLY A 160 -10.84 -10.94 23.11
N MET A 161 -10.31 -12.08 22.67
CA MET A 161 -9.55 -12.96 23.54
C MET A 161 -8.18 -12.34 23.90
N VAL A 162 -7.87 -12.23 25.20
CA VAL A 162 -6.64 -11.57 25.71
C VAL A 162 -5.35 -12.11 25.08
N HIS A 163 -5.27 -13.43 24.86
CA HIS A 163 -4.06 -14.06 24.33
C HIS A 163 -3.78 -13.68 22.87
N SER A 164 -4.80 -13.41 22.06
CA SER A 164 -4.63 -13.09 20.64
C SER A 164 -4.14 -11.66 20.44
N TYR A 165 -4.56 -10.73 21.29
CA TYR A 165 -4.09 -9.33 21.27
C TYR A 165 -2.71 -9.12 21.89
N GLY A 166 -2.25 -10.01 22.77
CA GLY A 166 -0.88 -9.97 23.28
C GLY A 166 0.17 -10.07 22.16
N LEU A 167 -0.12 -10.83 21.11
CA LEU A 167 0.73 -10.88 19.92
C LEU A 167 0.73 -9.54 19.17
N ALA A 168 -0.42 -8.89 18.99
CA ALA A 168 -0.52 -7.57 18.35
C ALA A 168 0.26 -6.50 19.14
N ALA A 169 0.13 -6.50 20.47
CA ALA A 169 0.89 -5.60 21.35
C ALA A 169 2.41 -5.81 21.18
N SER A 170 2.87 -7.05 21.07
CA SER A 170 4.29 -7.34 20.81
C SER A 170 4.76 -6.79 19.46
N GLN A 171 3.89 -6.72 18.44
CA GLN A 171 4.24 -6.13 17.15
C GLN A 171 4.39 -4.62 17.25
N LEU A 172 3.49 -3.94 17.96
CA LEU A 172 3.60 -2.50 18.22
C LEU A 172 4.87 -2.16 19.02
N GLN A 173 5.23 -3.02 19.99
CA GLN A 173 6.45 -2.85 20.77
C GLN A 173 7.73 -2.90 19.90
N ARG A 174 7.71 -3.58 18.76
CA ARG A 174 8.85 -3.57 17.82
C ARG A 174 9.13 -2.17 17.29
N ILE A 175 8.08 -1.35 17.10
CA ILE A 175 8.21 0.04 16.64
C ILE A 175 8.88 0.89 17.70
N THR A 176 8.39 0.82 18.94
CA THR A 176 8.97 1.58 20.06
C THR A 176 10.40 1.14 20.37
N ASN A 177 10.70 -0.17 20.26
CA ASN A 177 12.05 -0.71 20.45
C ASN A 177 13.03 -0.22 19.36
N ALA A 178 12.54 0.06 18.14
CA ALA A 178 13.32 0.68 17.08
C ALA A 178 13.53 2.20 17.27
N SER A 179 13.09 2.75 18.41
CA SER A 179 13.15 4.19 18.71
C SER A 179 12.38 5.06 17.70
N ILE A 180 11.33 4.50 17.09
CA ILE A 180 10.45 5.21 16.18
C ILE A 180 9.21 5.67 16.97
N PRO A 181 8.82 6.96 16.90
CA PRO A 181 7.56 7.45 17.45
C PRO A 181 6.35 6.62 16.97
N LEU A 182 5.59 6.11 17.94
CA LEU A 182 4.36 5.36 17.71
C LEU A 182 3.17 6.13 18.30
N THR A 183 2.22 6.48 17.45
CA THR A 183 0.96 7.13 17.84
C THR A 183 -0.19 6.18 17.54
N VAL A 184 -1.07 5.94 18.51
CA VAL A 184 -2.26 5.09 18.33
C VAL A 184 -3.50 5.97 18.34
N CYS A 185 -4.26 5.95 17.25
CA CYS A 185 -5.51 6.69 17.09
C CYS A 185 -6.67 5.70 17.14
N VAL A 186 -7.63 5.91 18.05
CA VAL A 186 -8.87 5.13 18.09
C VAL A 186 -9.85 5.74 17.11
N ASP A 187 -10.28 4.98 16.10
CA ASP A 187 -11.23 5.46 15.08
C ASP A 187 -12.66 5.40 15.61
N MET A 188 -13.21 4.17 15.76
CA MET A 188 -14.59 3.96 16.19
C MET A 188 -14.71 3.38 17.60
N VAL A 189 -14.01 2.28 17.89
CA VAL A 189 -14.04 1.60 19.19
C VAL A 189 -12.64 1.08 19.51
N ALA A 190 -12.22 1.21 20.76
CA ALA A 190 -11.08 0.47 21.31
C ALA A 190 -11.50 -0.06 22.67
N ALA A 191 -12.15 -1.22 22.66
CA ALA A 191 -12.71 -1.84 23.86
C ALA A 191 -11.91 -3.11 24.23
N SER A 192 -11.70 -3.26 25.54
CA SER A 192 -11.03 -4.39 26.21
C SER A 192 -9.53 -4.54 25.99
#